data_AF-A0A9W9K4Z4-F1
#
_entry.id   AF-A0A9W9K4Z4-F1
#
_cell.length_a   1.000
_cell.length_b   1.000
_cell.length_c   1.000
_cell.angle_alpha   90.00
_cell.angle_beta   90.00
_cell.angle_gamma   90.00
#
_symmetry.space_group_name_H-M   'P 1'
#
loop_
_entity.id
_entity.type
_entity.pdbx_description
1 polymer ?
#
loop_
_entity_poly.entity_id
_entity_poly.type
_entity_poly.pdbx_seq_one_letter_code
_entity_poly.pdbx_strand_id
1 'polypeptide(L)'
;MARPSPSLQRCLNTRQFLFPTSTISNTPRYTSAVNLPANFHPNTRPTCMATRSFHQSTPRQAKSRPAPAANAMRRAKQSKLSREEALERSGQMDYAVDSRGLHLGSLEAYREGKLDSKDVMMDKFQRVARFQYDAGIRDGFIPRAISEKTFNEVGTKLISAAWTNPPNGHSIRAISTDVDAMIRLGFMISIDQPELRGWIVSSCALARSAWAVVTLARRQITDTSLPTGPQGNSWLQENEKLSDEGYPAAMLLHAKVLSLKGQFHEALELLEKRVLPHLKASSRRAPTFEDITLGGILDSPYRLYAVVQATLGEHYDSKKYRDGADEALKIAAVEYNDIQALVEYGGLMMNQNKLGLYEECMSKAASAGDAKACLFLANYYYLTYLGVYPTHGEQKPTKNNPDPLATWKPITPTREAKATELTTWGVRYYLSVLKKMVNISTSRPEYYTLARDWYALAYEHGEGGAAFMSALMDRELGLLHNGRVYLEKSKMQHDPLFQKKMEELKANWYDSAYEPSVSRKMLPVQ
;
A
#
# COMPACT_ATOMS: atom_id res chain seq x y z
N MET A 1 32.37 8.83 -0.38
CA MET A 1 30.93 8.50 -0.35
C MET A 1 30.76 7.23 0.45
N ALA A 2 30.14 7.31 1.63
CA ALA A 2 29.82 6.12 2.42
C ALA A 2 28.66 5.37 1.75
N ARG A 3 28.70 4.04 1.72
CA ARG A 3 27.57 3.26 1.21
C ARG A 3 26.34 3.51 2.10
N PRO A 4 25.15 3.70 1.53
CA PRO A 4 23.93 3.86 2.31
C PRO A 4 23.71 2.63 3.19
N SER A 5 23.23 2.82 4.42
CA SER A 5 22.88 1.69 5.28
C SER A 5 21.77 0.85 4.62
N PRO A 6 21.68 -0.47 4.88
CA PRO A 6 20.62 -1.30 4.31
C PRO A 6 19.20 -0.79 4.66
N SER A 7 19.09 -0.16 5.83
CA SER A 7 17.90 0.53 6.33
C SER A 7 17.61 1.80 5.55
N LEU A 8 18.61 2.64 5.29
CA LEU A 8 18.46 3.79 4.40
C LEU A 8 17.98 3.35 3.01
N GLN A 9 18.58 2.31 2.43
CA GLN A 9 18.14 1.77 1.14
C GLN A 9 16.70 1.27 1.18
N ARG A 10 16.28 0.61 2.26
CA ARG A 10 14.88 0.20 2.46
C ARG A 10 13.95 1.40 2.57
N CYS A 11 14.26 2.40 3.39
CA CYS A 11 13.47 3.63 3.47
C CYS A 11 13.39 4.35 2.12
N LEU A 12 14.48 4.36 1.33
CA LEU A 12 14.49 4.92 -0.02
C LEU A 12 13.69 4.08 -1.03
N ASN A 13 13.60 2.76 -0.86
CA ASN A 13 12.68 1.93 -1.63
C ASN A 13 11.22 2.19 -1.21
N THR A 14 10.96 2.32 0.09
CA THR A 14 9.68 2.74 0.66
C THR A 14 9.23 4.08 0.11
N ARG A 15 10.17 5.01 -0.14
CA ARG A 15 9.91 6.28 -0.82
C ARG A 15 9.18 6.09 -2.15
N GLN A 16 9.48 5.05 -2.92
CA GLN A 16 8.78 4.81 -4.20
C GLN A 16 7.30 4.46 -4.00
N PHE A 17 6.96 3.82 -2.89
CA PHE A 17 5.57 3.49 -2.54
C PHE A 17 4.84 4.69 -1.92
N LEU A 18 5.50 5.45 -1.03
CA LEU A 18 4.90 6.62 -0.40
C LEU A 18 4.79 7.82 -1.34
N PHE A 19 5.74 7.91 -2.27
CA PHE A 19 5.88 8.97 -3.25
C PHE A 19 6.08 8.34 -4.64
N PRO A 20 5.01 7.79 -5.25
CA PRO A 20 5.09 7.31 -6.62
C PRO A 20 5.60 8.46 -7.48
N THR A 21 6.66 8.21 -8.24
CA THR A 21 7.32 9.23 -9.06
C THR A 21 6.35 9.62 -10.16
N SER A 22 5.58 10.68 -9.92
CA SER A 22 4.92 11.39 -11.00
C SER A 22 6.04 11.95 -11.87
N THR A 23 6.03 11.62 -13.16
CA THR A 23 6.73 12.41 -14.18
C THR A 23 6.11 13.81 -14.18
N ILE A 24 6.40 14.61 -13.17
CA ILE A 24 6.36 16.05 -13.26
C ILE A 24 7.46 16.35 -14.28
N SER A 25 7.06 16.74 -15.48
CA SER A 25 7.98 17.10 -16.54
C SER A 25 8.89 18.22 -16.04
N ASN A 26 10.09 17.87 -15.61
CA ASN A 26 11.20 18.80 -15.53
C ASN A 26 11.63 19.09 -16.97
N THR A 27 10.90 19.97 -17.65
CA THR A 27 11.48 20.69 -18.78
C THR A 27 12.60 21.58 -18.23
N PRO A 28 13.83 21.48 -18.73
CA PRO A 28 14.91 22.37 -18.31
C PRO A 28 14.52 23.81 -18.68
N ARG A 29 14.38 24.67 -17.67
CA ARG A 29 14.22 26.11 -17.87
C ARG A 29 15.49 26.66 -18.50
N TYR A 30 15.44 26.90 -19.81
CA TYR A 30 16.37 27.84 -20.44
C TYR A 30 16.14 29.22 -19.81
N THR A 31 17.20 29.76 -19.22
CA THR A 31 17.30 31.13 -18.76
C THR A 31 17.13 32.08 -19.94
N SER A 32 16.11 32.94 -19.91
CA SER A 32 16.13 34.21 -20.61
C SER A 32 15.73 35.29 -19.61
N ALA A 33 16.75 35.98 -19.12
CA ALA A 33 16.61 37.17 -18.32
C ALA A 33 16.09 38.30 -19.22
N VAL A 34 14.91 38.82 -18.89
CA VAL A 34 14.40 40.08 -19.41
C VAL A 34 14.94 41.18 -18.49
N ASN A 35 15.96 41.89 -18.97
CA ASN A 35 16.32 43.21 -18.44
C ASN A 35 15.81 44.26 -19.44
N LEU A 36 14.88 45.09 -18.98
CA LEU A 36 14.62 46.44 -19.47
C LEU A 36 15.18 47.41 -18.40
N PRO A 37 15.44 48.71 -18.66
CA PRO A 37 14.90 49.52 -19.78
C PRO A 37 15.89 50.52 -20.43
N ALA A 38 15.34 51.29 -21.37
CA ALA A 38 15.63 52.69 -21.72
C ALA A 38 16.23 52.99 -23.12
N ASN A 39 15.33 53.49 -23.99
CA ASN A 39 15.46 54.57 -24.97
C ASN A 39 16.82 54.82 -25.66
N PHE A 40 16.84 54.74 -26.99
CA PHE A 40 17.09 55.85 -27.94
C PHE A 40 17.23 55.28 -29.37
N HIS A 41 16.40 55.77 -30.30
CA HIS A 41 16.67 55.79 -31.75
C HIS A 41 17.58 57.02 -32.07
N PRO A 42 18.14 57.23 -33.28
CA PRO A 42 18.11 56.44 -34.53
C PRO A 42 19.49 56.30 -35.25
N ASN A 43 19.44 55.68 -36.43
CA ASN A 43 20.14 56.04 -37.68
C ASN A 43 21.28 55.16 -38.27
N THR A 44 21.16 55.06 -39.61
CA THR A 44 22.15 54.79 -40.68
C THR A 44 22.57 53.36 -41.08
N ARG A 45 22.17 53.03 -42.32
CA ARG A 45 22.68 52.06 -43.34
C ARG A 45 24.21 52.22 -43.61
N PRO A 46 24.84 51.49 -44.58
CA PRO A 46 24.87 50.04 -44.90
C PRO A 46 26.33 49.56 -45.24
N THR A 47 26.47 48.45 -45.99
CA THR A 47 27.66 47.97 -46.78
C THR A 47 28.83 47.37 -45.99
N CYS A 48 29.62 46.36 -46.40
CA CYS A 48 29.78 45.45 -47.55
C CYS A 48 30.85 44.42 -47.06
N MET A 49 30.85 43.12 -47.38
CA MET A 49 31.63 42.50 -48.47
C MET A 49 31.75 40.99 -48.16
N ALA A 50 31.78 40.22 -49.24
CA ALA A 50 31.85 38.78 -49.28
C ALA A 50 33.23 38.20 -48.96
N THR A 51 33.26 36.91 -48.60
CA THR A 51 34.24 35.94 -49.15
C THR A 51 33.68 34.52 -49.04
N ARG A 52 33.69 33.82 -50.17
CA ARG A 52 33.50 32.36 -50.33
C ARG A 52 34.68 31.64 -49.60
N SER A 53 34.65 30.36 -49.21
CA SER A 53 34.44 29.18 -50.09
C SER A 53 34.41 27.85 -49.30
N PHE A 54 33.72 26.83 -49.89
CA PHE A 54 33.88 25.35 -49.83
C PHE A 54 34.02 24.65 -48.46
N HIS A 55 33.19 23.67 -48.05
CA HIS A 55 32.79 22.45 -48.74
C HIS A 55 31.37 21.94 -48.35
N GLN A 56 30.83 21.16 -49.28
CA GLN A 56 29.58 20.42 -49.26
C GLN A 56 29.52 19.31 -48.19
N SER A 57 28.37 19.13 -47.56
CA SER A 57 27.65 17.83 -47.54
C SER A 57 26.22 18.03 -46.99
N THR A 58 25.25 17.64 -47.81
CA THR A 58 23.82 17.64 -47.55
C THR A 58 23.43 16.39 -46.74
N PRO A 59 22.80 16.50 -45.56
CA PRO A 59 22.14 15.36 -44.95
C PRO A 59 20.75 15.19 -45.59
N ARG A 60 20.56 14.04 -46.24
CA ARG A 60 19.26 13.54 -46.71
C ARG A 60 18.27 13.58 -45.55
N GLN A 61 17.14 14.26 -45.78
CA GLN A 61 15.93 14.13 -44.97
C GLN A 61 15.48 12.66 -44.99
N ALA A 62 15.65 11.96 -43.87
CA ALA A 62 14.96 10.71 -43.62
C ALA A 62 13.50 11.06 -43.30
N LYS A 63 12.60 10.87 -44.27
CA LYS A 63 11.15 10.84 -44.03
C LYS A 63 10.87 9.76 -42.98
N SER A 64 10.50 10.18 -41.77
CA SER A 64 9.95 9.27 -40.77
C SER A 64 8.63 8.71 -41.32
N ARG A 65 8.61 7.41 -41.59
CA ARG A 65 7.36 6.69 -41.85
C ARG A 65 6.55 6.70 -40.54
N PRO A 66 5.27 7.12 -40.54
CA PRO A 66 4.43 6.91 -39.38
C PRO A 66 4.29 5.41 -39.12
N ALA A 67 4.45 4.99 -37.87
CA ALA A 67 4.24 3.60 -37.49
C ALA A 67 2.79 3.18 -37.85
N PRO A 68 2.56 1.92 -38.29
CA PRO A 68 1.23 1.47 -38.66
C PRO A 68 0.27 1.64 -37.48
N ALA A 69 -0.89 2.26 -37.71
CA ALA A 69 -1.92 2.55 -36.71
C ALA A 69 -2.30 1.31 -35.86
N ALA A 70 -2.12 0.10 -36.39
CA ALA A 70 -2.31 -1.17 -35.68
C ALA A 70 -1.37 -1.35 -34.47
N ASN A 71 -0.11 -0.91 -34.54
CA ASN A 71 0.83 -1.03 -33.43
C ASN A 71 0.60 0.04 -32.35
N ALA A 72 0.13 1.23 -32.75
CA ALA A 72 -0.29 2.27 -31.81
C ALA A 72 -1.57 1.88 -31.07
N MET A 73 -2.57 1.32 -31.76
CA MET A 73 -3.78 0.78 -31.13
C MET A 73 -3.49 -0.42 -30.22
N ARG A 74 -2.55 -1.30 -30.59
CA ARG A 74 -2.18 -2.46 -29.76
C ARG A 74 -1.42 -2.03 -28.50
N ARG A 75 -0.56 -1.02 -28.57
CA ARG A 75 0.08 -0.41 -27.39
C ARG A 75 -0.93 0.32 -26.50
N ALA A 76 -1.89 1.04 -27.09
CA ALA A 76 -2.97 1.69 -26.33
C ALA A 76 -3.92 0.68 -25.66
N LYS A 77 -4.19 -0.47 -26.30
CA LYS A 77 -4.93 -1.57 -25.68
C LYS A 77 -4.14 -2.24 -24.55
N GLN A 78 -2.85 -2.52 -24.76
CA GLN A 78 -1.99 -3.09 -23.70
C GLN A 78 -1.80 -2.14 -22.52
N SER A 79 -1.72 -0.82 -22.75
CA SER A 79 -1.66 0.15 -21.65
C SER A 79 -2.98 0.29 -20.90
N LYS A 80 -4.12 0.11 -21.57
CA LYS A 80 -5.44 0.05 -20.91
C LYS A 80 -5.60 -1.21 -20.08
N LEU A 81 -5.27 -2.39 -20.64
CA LEU A 81 -5.28 -3.67 -19.93
C LEU A 81 -4.33 -3.66 -18.72
N SER A 82 -3.11 -3.15 -18.88
CA SER A 82 -2.15 -3.04 -17.77
C SER A 82 -2.58 -2.01 -16.71
N ARG A 83 -3.42 -1.03 -17.07
CA ARG A 83 -4.03 -0.09 -16.12
C ARG A 83 -5.19 -0.76 -15.38
N GLU A 84 -6.10 -1.44 -16.08
CA GLU A 84 -7.20 -2.21 -15.48
C GLU A 84 -6.67 -3.29 -14.52
N GLU A 85 -5.63 -4.04 -14.90
CA GLU A 85 -4.98 -5.05 -14.05
C GLU A 85 -4.26 -4.45 -12.83
N ALA A 86 -3.71 -3.22 -12.96
CA ALA A 86 -3.12 -2.49 -11.83
C ALA A 86 -4.17 -1.91 -10.88
N LEU A 87 -5.34 -1.54 -11.41
CA LEU A 87 -6.50 -1.07 -10.65
C LEU A 87 -7.21 -2.22 -9.90
N GLU A 88 -7.32 -3.40 -10.50
CA GLU A 88 -7.86 -4.58 -9.82
C GLU A 88 -6.99 -5.01 -8.63
N ARG A 89 -5.66 -4.82 -8.73
CA ARG A 89 -4.72 -5.11 -7.62
C ARG A 89 -4.73 -4.07 -6.50
N SER A 90 -5.18 -2.84 -6.74
CA SER A 90 -5.22 -1.80 -5.70
C SER A 90 -6.51 -1.81 -4.88
N GLY A 91 -7.52 -2.59 -5.28
CA GLY A 91 -8.85 -2.55 -4.68
C GLY A 91 -9.55 -1.19 -4.83
N GLN A 92 -9.01 -0.27 -5.64
CA GLN A 92 -9.62 1.03 -5.92
C GLN A 92 -10.54 0.86 -7.13
N MET A 93 -11.83 0.64 -6.87
CA MET A 93 -12.87 0.88 -7.87
C MET A 93 -12.80 2.35 -8.32
N ASP A 94 -12.50 2.57 -9.60
CA ASP A 94 -12.38 3.91 -10.21
C ASP A 94 -13.80 4.48 -10.39
N TYR A 95 -14.33 5.11 -9.35
CA TYR A 95 -15.56 5.90 -9.47
C TYR A 95 -15.26 7.12 -10.32
N ALA A 96 -16.14 7.47 -11.26
CA ALA A 96 -16.03 8.72 -12.01
C ALA A 96 -15.89 9.90 -11.03
N VAL A 97 -14.82 10.66 -11.17
CA VAL A 97 -14.51 11.84 -10.36
C VAL A 97 -14.52 13.05 -11.27
N ASP A 98 -15.05 14.17 -10.79
CA ASP A 98 -14.96 15.42 -11.52
C ASP A 98 -13.52 15.98 -11.50
N SER A 99 -13.28 17.02 -12.28
CA SER A 99 -11.99 17.71 -12.33
C SER A 99 -11.54 18.33 -11.00
N ARG A 100 -12.42 18.38 -10.00
CA ARG A 100 -12.16 18.87 -8.64
C ARG A 100 -11.94 17.73 -7.65
N GLY A 101 -11.88 16.48 -8.08
CA GLY A 101 -11.69 15.35 -7.17
C GLY A 101 -12.96 14.91 -6.43
N LEU A 102 -14.13 15.49 -6.75
CA LEU A 102 -15.41 15.10 -6.16
C LEU A 102 -15.97 13.88 -6.89
N HIS A 103 -16.53 12.93 -6.14
CA HIS A 103 -17.21 11.81 -6.76
C HIS A 103 -18.41 12.30 -7.56
N LEU A 104 -18.50 11.92 -8.83
CA LEU A 104 -19.69 12.07 -9.67
C LEU A 104 -20.72 10.98 -9.30
N GLY A 105 -21.02 10.85 -8.00
CA GLY A 105 -21.95 9.87 -7.47
C GLY A 105 -23.38 10.39 -7.47
N SER A 106 -24.01 10.45 -8.64
CA SER A 106 -25.46 10.26 -8.86
C SER A 106 -25.81 10.52 -10.33
N LEU A 107 -25.58 11.71 -10.84
CA LEU A 107 -26.21 12.15 -12.10
C LEU A 107 -25.82 11.36 -13.37
N GLU A 108 -24.58 10.89 -13.50
CA GLU A 108 -24.11 10.19 -14.72
C GLU A 108 -24.35 8.67 -14.66
N ALA A 109 -24.03 8.04 -13.53
CA ALA A 109 -24.29 6.61 -13.34
C ALA A 109 -25.80 6.27 -13.28
N TYR A 110 -26.67 7.22 -12.86
CA TYR A 110 -28.12 7.08 -12.96
C TYR A 110 -28.65 7.29 -14.39
N ARG A 111 -28.08 8.22 -15.17
CA ARG A 111 -28.46 8.42 -16.59
C ARG A 111 -28.19 7.19 -17.46
N GLU A 112 -27.21 6.39 -17.07
CA GLU A 112 -26.82 5.16 -17.77
C GLU A 112 -27.49 3.89 -17.20
N GLY A 113 -28.32 3.99 -16.15
CA GLY A 113 -29.02 2.84 -15.55
C GLY A 113 -28.10 1.84 -14.83
N LYS A 114 -26.92 2.27 -14.37
CA LYS A 114 -25.88 1.39 -13.81
C LYS A 114 -25.93 1.22 -12.28
N LEU A 115 -26.80 1.95 -11.60
CA LEU A 115 -26.93 1.94 -10.13
C LEU A 115 -28.30 1.40 -9.70
N ASP A 116 -28.33 0.85 -8.48
CA ASP A 116 -29.54 0.43 -7.79
C ASP A 116 -30.56 1.56 -7.69
N SER A 117 -31.86 1.24 -7.72
CA SER A 117 -32.91 2.22 -7.44
C SER A 117 -32.79 2.75 -6.00
N LYS A 118 -33.39 3.91 -5.72
CA LYS A 118 -33.47 4.47 -4.37
C LYS A 118 -33.99 3.44 -3.37
N ASP A 119 -35.03 2.72 -3.79
CA ASP A 119 -35.71 1.74 -2.96
C ASP A 119 -34.81 0.53 -2.68
N VAL A 120 -34.03 0.08 -3.67
CA VAL A 120 -33.05 -0.98 -3.48
C VAL A 120 -31.92 -0.54 -2.55
N MET A 121 -31.41 0.69 -2.70
CA MET A 121 -30.37 1.24 -1.83
C MET A 121 -30.86 1.38 -0.37
N MET A 122 -32.10 1.85 -0.21
CA MET A 122 -32.75 1.98 1.09
C MET A 122 -33.00 0.62 1.74
N ASP A 123 -33.50 -0.34 0.96
CA ASP A 123 -33.75 -1.71 1.41
C ASP A 123 -32.45 -2.41 1.84
N LYS A 124 -31.37 -2.29 1.04
CA LYS A 124 -30.04 -2.79 1.44
C LYS A 124 -29.62 -2.20 2.77
N PHE A 125 -29.66 -0.88 2.92
CA PHE A 125 -29.32 -0.20 4.18
C PHE A 125 -30.17 -0.74 5.35
N GLN A 126 -31.49 -0.82 5.20
CA GLN A 126 -32.39 -1.28 6.27
C GLN A 126 -32.09 -2.71 6.73
N ARG A 127 -31.69 -3.62 5.83
CA ARG A 127 -31.34 -5.01 6.19
C ARG A 127 -30.10 -5.10 7.08
N VAL A 128 -29.14 -4.18 6.92
CA VAL A 128 -27.84 -4.23 7.62
C VAL A 128 -27.66 -3.12 8.66
N ALA A 129 -28.59 -2.18 8.76
CA ALA A 129 -28.44 -0.96 9.57
C ALA A 129 -28.12 -1.26 11.03
N ARG A 130 -28.82 -2.23 11.65
CA ARG A 130 -28.54 -2.63 13.04
C ARG A 130 -27.14 -3.19 13.22
N PHE A 131 -26.72 -4.08 12.31
CA PHE A 131 -25.38 -4.66 12.34
C PHE A 131 -24.31 -3.57 12.16
N GLN A 132 -24.51 -2.63 11.23
CA GLN A 132 -23.62 -1.49 11.01
C GLN A 132 -23.58 -0.55 12.22
N TYR A 133 -24.72 -0.31 12.88
CA TYR A 133 -24.80 0.48 14.10
C TYR A 133 -24.03 -0.17 15.25
N ASP A 134 -24.29 -1.44 15.53
CA ASP A 134 -23.61 -2.18 16.60
C ASP A 134 -22.09 -2.26 16.36
N ALA A 135 -21.68 -2.49 15.10
CA ALA A 135 -20.28 -2.42 14.70
C ALA A 135 -19.69 -1.01 14.92
N GLY A 136 -20.42 0.03 14.53
CA GLY A 136 -19.97 1.41 14.67
C GLY A 136 -19.80 1.85 16.13
N ILE A 137 -20.66 1.37 17.03
CA ILE A 137 -20.54 1.60 18.48
C ILE A 137 -19.32 0.84 19.03
N ARG A 138 -19.17 -0.43 18.68
CA ARG A 138 -18.05 -1.29 19.14
C ARG A 138 -16.71 -0.73 18.69
N ASP A 139 -16.63 -0.28 17.44
CA ASP A 139 -15.40 0.16 16.79
C ASP A 139 -15.14 1.67 17.01
N GLY A 140 -16.01 2.35 17.77
CA GLY A 140 -15.84 3.75 18.19
C GLY A 140 -16.14 4.79 17.11
N PHE A 141 -16.76 4.40 16.00
CA PHE A 141 -17.21 5.31 14.94
C PHE A 141 -18.41 6.14 15.38
N ILE A 142 -19.35 5.50 16.07
CA ILE A 142 -20.61 6.12 16.51
C ILE A 142 -20.49 6.42 18.01
N PRO A 143 -20.66 7.68 18.45
CA PRO A 143 -20.75 8.00 19.87
C PRO A 143 -21.92 7.24 20.52
N ARG A 144 -21.71 6.71 21.73
CA ARG A 144 -22.75 5.98 22.49
C ARG A 144 -24.01 6.80 22.79
N ALA A 145 -23.93 8.12 22.68
CA ALA A 145 -25.06 9.03 22.83
C ALA A 145 -26.03 9.00 21.64
N ILE A 146 -25.57 8.54 20.47
CA ILE A 146 -26.41 8.43 19.26
C ILE A 146 -27.18 7.11 19.32
N SER A 147 -28.50 7.19 19.32
CA SER A 147 -29.36 6.01 19.31
C SER A 147 -29.42 5.34 17.93
N GLU A 148 -29.76 4.05 17.90
CA GLU A 148 -30.03 3.31 16.64
C GLU A 148 -31.12 3.99 15.80
N LYS A 149 -32.15 4.57 16.45
CA LYS A 149 -33.20 5.31 15.76
C LYS A 149 -32.62 6.53 15.02
N THR A 150 -31.78 7.31 15.71
CA THR A 150 -31.09 8.47 15.11
C THR A 150 -30.19 8.04 13.95
N PHE A 151 -29.46 6.93 14.11
CA PHE A 151 -28.62 6.37 13.04
C PHE A 151 -29.45 6.04 11.78
N ASN A 152 -30.58 5.34 11.95
CA ASN A 152 -31.49 5.00 10.86
C ASN A 152 -32.12 6.23 10.19
N GLU A 153 -32.55 7.22 10.97
CA GLU A 153 -33.09 8.47 10.46
C GLU A 153 -32.05 9.24 9.62
N VAL A 154 -30.81 9.31 10.10
CA VAL A 154 -29.70 9.95 9.38
C VAL A 154 -29.39 9.20 8.09
N GLY A 155 -29.31 7.86 8.12
CA GLY A 155 -29.09 7.04 6.91
C GLY A 155 -30.17 7.25 5.86
N THR A 156 -31.44 7.25 6.26
CA THR A 156 -32.58 7.49 5.37
C THR A 156 -32.50 8.88 4.71
N LYS A 157 -32.12 9.91 5.48
CA LYS A 157 -31.94 11.28 4.99
C LYS A 157 -30.74 11.39 4.05
N LEU A 158 -29.61 10.76 4.38
CA LEU A 158 -28.41 10.76 3.54
C LEU A 158 -28.66 10.08 2.19
N ILE A 159 -29.26 8.89 2.19
CA ILE A 159 -29.61 8.17 0.96
C ILE A 159 -30.58 8.99 0.11
N SER A 160 -31.59 9.61 0.74
CA SER A 160 -32.55 10.45 0.03
C SER A 160 -31.90 11.72 -0.55
N ALA A 161 -30.95 12.33 0.16
CA ALA A 161 -30.22 13.50 -0.31
C ALA A 161 -29.29 13.15 -1.47
N ALA A 162 -28.57 12.02 -1.37
CA ALA A 162 -27.69 11.51 -2.41
C ALA A 162 -28.45 11.13 -3.69
N TRP A 163 -29.68 10.64 -3.54
CA TRP A 163 -30.58 10.36 -4.66
C TRP A 163 -31.06 11.62 -5.38
N THR A 164 -31.31 12.69 -4.63
CA THR A 164 -31.97 13.89 -5.16
C THR A 164 -31.00 14.94 -5.66
N ASN A 165 -29.80 15.01 -5.09
CA ASN A 165 -28.86 16.09 -5.34
C ASN A 165 -27.45 15.55 -5.66
N PRO A 166 -26.69 16.25 -6.52
CA PRO A 166 -25.25 16.03 -6.61
C PRO A 166 -24.57 16.35 -5.27
N PRO A 167 -23.31 15.93 -5.06
CA PRO A 167 -22.61 16.22 -3.82
C PRO A 167 -22.62 17.71 -3.49
N ASN A 168 -23.12 18.04 -2.30
CA ASN A 168 -23.24 19.43 -1.87
C ASN A 168 -23.23 19.54 -0.34
N GLY A 169 -22.59 20.59 0.17
CA GLY A 169 -22.47 20.79 1.61
C GLY A 169 -23.76 21.25 2.30
N HIS A 170 -24.73 21.79 1.56
CA HIS A 170 -26.00 22.25 2.12
C HIS A 170 -26.87 21.08 2.57
N SER A 171 -26.93 19.99 1.80
CA SER A 171 -27.64 18.77 2.14
C SER A 171 -27.12 18.15 3.45
N ILE A 172 -25.81 18.18 3.69
CA ILE A 172 -25.24 17.70 4.95
C ILE A 172 -25.66 18.60 6.11
N ARG A 173 -25.51 19.93 5.95
CA ARG A 173 -25.89 20.92 6.97
C ARG A 173 -27.38 20.94 7.28
N ALA A 174 -28.23 20.58 6.31
CA ALA A 174 -29.67 20.44 6.51
C ALA A 174 -30.04 19.22 7.38
N ILE A 175 -29.16 18.21 7.45
CA ILE A 175 -29.36 17.02 8.29
C ILE A 175 -28.81 17.27 9.70
N SER A 176 -27.61 17.84 9.80
CA SER A 176 -26.95 18.16 11.09
C SER A 176 -25.98 19.32 10.93
N THR A 177 -25.87 20.14 11.97
CA THR A 177 -24.84 21.19 12.07
C THR A 177 -23.45 20.63 12.37
N ASP A 178 -23.38 19.45 13.01
CA ASP A 178 -22.12 18.74 13.27
C ASP A 178 -21.72 17.89 12.06
N VAL A 179 -20.91 18.49 11.18
CA VAL A 179 -20.46 17.86 9.94
C VAL A 179 -19.48 16.71 10.19
N ASP A 180 -18.71 16.76 11.28
CA ASP A 180 -17.75 15.70 11.62
C ASP A 180 -18.45 14.47 12.23
N ALA A 181 -19.56 14.65 12.94
CA ALA A 181 -20.45 13.53 13.27
C ALA A 181 -21.10 12.93 12.02
N MET A 182 -21.47 13.77 11.04
CA MET A 182 -22.09 13.30 9.80
C MET A 182 -21.18 12.41 8.97
N ILE A 183 -19.88 12.73 8.86
CA ILE A 183 -18.93 11.87 8.14
C ILE A 183 -18.72 10.53 8.86
N ARG A 184 -18.71 10.52 10.20
CA ARG A 184 -18.61 9.29 11.01
C ARG A 184 -19.80 8.36 10.78
N LEU A 185 -21.01 8.89 10.91
CA LEU A 185 -22.24 8.14 10.65
C LEU A 185 -22.30 7.68 9.20
N GLY A 186 -22.04 8.59 8.28
CA GLY A 186 -22.07 8.33 6.85
C GLY A 186 -21.09 7.24 6.41
N PHE A 187 -19.91 7.16 7.03
CA PHE A 187 -18.94 6.09 6.77
C PHE A 187 -19.52 4.71 7.11
N MET A 188 -20.22 4.59 8.24
CA MET A 188 -20.85 3.33 8.67
C MET A 188 -22.08 2.98 7.82
N ILE A 189 -22.89 3.98 7.46
CA ILE A 189 -24.08 3.82 6.61
C ILE A 189 -23.73 3.34 5.19
N SER A 190 -22.53 3.69 4.71
CA SER A 190 -22.06 3.39 3.35
C SER A 190 -21.02 2.27 3.30
N ILE A 191 -21.05 1.32 4.25
CA ILE A 191 -20.07 0.22 4.28
C ILE A 191 -20.09 -0.63 3.01
N ASP A 192 -21.29 -0.98 2.57
CA ASP A 192 -21.60 -1.83 1.43
C ASP A 192 -21.99 -1.05 0.16
N GLN A 193 -21.93 0.28 0.23
CA GLN A 193 -22.41 1.19 -0.82
C GLN A 193 -21.33 2.23 -1.14
N PRO A 194 -20.34 1.88 -1.95
CA PRO A 194 -19.17 2.72 -2.12
C PRO A 194 -19.46 4.00 -2.94
N GLU A 195 -20.50 4.02 -3.78
CA GLU A 195 -20.96 5.23 -4.47
C GLU A 195 -21.57 6.23 -3.48
N LEU A 196 -22.40 5.73 -2.55
CA LEU A 196 -22.94 6.53 -1.46
C LEU A 196 -21.79 7.06 -0.59
N ARG A 197 -20.78 6.23 -0.30
CA ARG A 197 -19.57 6.67 0.42
C ARG A 197 -18.88 7.82 -0.30
N GLY A 198 -18.68 7.70 -1.60
CA GLY A 198 -18.07 8.74 -2.42
C GLY A 198 -18.86 10.06 -2.38
N TRP A 199 -20.18 9.98 -2.48
CA TRP A 199 -21.07 11.16 -2.35
C TRP A 199 -20.99 11.79 -0.96
N ILE A 200 -21.01 10.98 0.11
CA ILE A 200 -20.94 11.45 1.50
C ILE A 200 -19.62 12.17 1.76
N VAL A 201 -18.48 11.57 1.41
CA VAL A 201 -17.15 12.18 1.58
C VAL A 201 -17.08 13.52 0.83
N SER A 202 -17.54 13.54 -0.42
CA SER A 202 -17.55 14.75 -1.25
C SER A 202 -18.43 15.86 -0.65
N SER A 203 -19.63 15.51 -0.20
CA SER A 203 -20.59 16.45 0.38
C SER A 203 -20.12 16.98 1.74
N CYS A 204 -19.52 16.13 2.58
CA CYS A 204 -18.94 16.52 3.86
C CYS A 204 -17.72 17.44 3.68
N ALA A 205 -16.88 17.21 2.66
CA ALA A 205 -15.77 18.12 2.35
C ALA A 205 -16.26 19.50 1.91
N LEU A 206 -17.30 19.55 1.06
CA LEU A 206 -17.98 20.81 0.71
C LEU A 206 -18.67 21.47 1.92
N ALA A 207 -19.05 20.67 2.91
CA ALA A 207 -19.54 21.14 4.20
C ALA A 207 -18.42 21.54 5.19
N ARG A 208 -17.14 21.42 4.80
CA ARG A 208 -15.93 21.74 5.59
C ARG A 208 -15.61 20.78 6.74
N SER A 209 -16.01 19.51 6.65
CA SER A 209 -15.49 18.48 7.58
C SER A 209 -13.98 18.31 7.37
N ALA A 210 -13.20 18.40 8.46
CA ALA A 210 -11.74 18.30 8.41
C ALA A 210 -11.30 16.93 7.87
N TRP A 211 -11.93 15.86 8.34
CA TRP A 211 -11.64 14.49 7.90
C TRP A 211 -11.87 14.30 6.39
N ALA A 212 -12.99 14.83 5.89
CA ALA A 212 -13.35 14.71 4.49
C ALA A 212 -12.42 15.53 3.58
N VAL A 213 -12.03 16.74 4.01
CA VAL A 213 -11.05 17.58 3.30
C VAL A 213 -9.70 16.87 3.19
N VAL A 214 -9.18 16.32 4.29
CA VAL A 214 -7.92 15.55 4.29
C VAL A 214 -8.00 14.34 3.35
N THR A 215 -9.15 13.66 3.33
CA THR A 215 -9.36 12.49 2.46
C THR A 215 -9.33 12.87 0.97
N LEU A 216 -10.02 13.96 0.58
CA LEU A 216 -9.98 14.46 -0.80
C LEU A 216 -8.59 15.00 -1.19
N ALA A 217 -7.93 15.73 -0.29
CA ALA A 217 -6.58 16.23 -0.49
C ALA A 217 -5.58 15.08 -0.69
N ARG A 218 -5.70 13.99 0.07
CA ARG A 218 -4.90 12.77 -0.12
C ARG A 218 -5.17 12.18 -1.50
N ARG A 219 -6.43 12.06 -1.92
CA ARG A 219 -6.77 11.51 -3.23
C ARG A 219 -6.07 12.27 -4.35
N GLN A 220 -6.05 13.59 -4.26
CA GLN A 220 -5.43 14.46 -5.26
C GLN A 220 -3.92 14.22 -5.43
N ILE A 221 -3.20 13.83 -4.36
CA ILE A 221 -1.76 13.50 -4.48
C ILE A 221 -1.52 12.07 -4.96
N THR A 222 -2.46 11.16 -4.75
CA THR A 222 -2.31 9.74 -5.15
C THR A 222 -2.81 9.47 -6.56
N ASP A 223 -3.84 10.19 -7.00
CA ASP A 223 -4.49 9.95 -8.28
C ASP A 223 -3.89 10.86 -9.37
N THR A 224 -3.00 10.27 -10.16
CA THR A 224 -2.32 10.94 -11.28
C THR A 224 -3.26 11.40 -12.40
N SER A 225 -4.52 10.96 -12.41
CA SER A 225 -5.50 11.38 -13.41
C SER A 225 -6.19 12.70 -13.07
N LEU A 226 -6.09 13.16 -11.82
CA LEU A 226 -6.69 14.41 -11.39
C LEU A 226 -5.84 15.62 -11.82
N PRO A 227 -6.45 16.73 -12.29
CA PRO A 227 -5.71 17.92 -12.67
C PRO A 227 -4.93 18.50 -11.50
N THR A 228 -3.63 18.75 -11.67
CA THR A 228 -2.78 19.50 -10.72
C THR A 228 -2.88 21.03 -10.90
N GLY A 229 -3.85 21.49 -11.70
CA GLY A 229 -4.09 22.90 -11.98
C GLY A 229 -4.69 23.68 -10.80
N PRO A 230 -4.95 24.99 -10.96
CA PRO A 230 -5.43 25.88 -9.89
C PRO A 230 -6.71 25.40 -9.20
N GLN A 231 -7.61 24.73 -9.93
CA GLN A 231 -8.84 24.15 -9.37
C GLN A 231 -8.65 22.79 -8.71
N GLY A 232 -7.60 22.03 -9.08
CA GLY A 232 -7.21 20.84 -8.33
C GLY A 232 -6.67 21.22 -6.96
N ASN A 233 -5.80 22.24 -6.90
CA ASN A 233 -5.11 22.66 -5.67
C ASN A 233 -6.01 23.21 -4.54
N SER A 234 -7.33 23.32 -4.74
CA SER A 234 -8.22 23.82 -3.70
C SER A 234 -8.21 22.93 -2.45
N TRP A 235 -8.21 21.60 -2.59
CA TRP A 235 -8.22 20.73 -1.41
C TRP A 235 -6.89 20.72 -0.67
N LEU A 236 -5.77 20.84 -1.39
CA LEU A 236 -4.45 21.01 -0.77
C LEU A 236 -4.33 22.31 0.00
N GLN A 237 -4.88 23.41 -0.52
CA GLN A 237 -4.93 24.69 0.19
C GLN A 237 -5.81 24.63 1.44
N GLU A 238 -6.97 23.97 1.37
CA GLU A 238 -7.82 23.81 2.56
C GLU A 238 -7.18 22.85 3.58
N ASN A 239 -6.45 21.82 3.14
CA ASN A 239 -5.65 20.99 4.02
C ASN A 239 -4.53 21.78 4.70
N GLU A 240 -3.87 22.68 3.98
CA GLU A 240 -2.84 23.56 4.55
C GLU A 240 -3.42 24.46 5.65
N LYS A 241 -4.60 25.07 5.43
CA LYS A 241 -5.29 25.82 6.49
C LYS A 241 -5.62 24.96 7.71
N LEU A 242 -6.15 23.75 7.51
CA LEU A 242 -6.43 22.82 8.61
C LEU A 242 -5.16 22.42 9.37
N SER A 243 -4.03 22.27 8.65
CA SER A 243 -2.71 22.04 9.25
C SER A 243 -2.30 23.23 10.13
N ASP A 244 -2.49 24.45 9.65
CA ASP A 244 -2.21 25.68 10.41
C ASP A 244 -3.07 25.78 11.67
N GLU A 245 -4.37 25.49 11.54
CA GLU A 245 -5.36 25.47 12.63
C GLU A 245 -5.10 24.41 13.71
N GLY A 246 -4.19 23.45 13.47
CA GLY A 246 -3.85 22.47 14.49
C GLY A 246 -4.42 21.07 14.26
N TYR A 247 -5.04 20.78 13.10
CA TYR A 247 -5.63 19.46 12.86
C TYR A 247 -4.53 18.42 12.52
N PRO A 248 -4.30 17.40 13.39
CA PRO A 248 -3.10 16.56 13.27
C PRO A 248 -3.01 15.77 11.95
N ALA A 249 -4.12 15.24 11.46
CA ALA A 249 -4.14 14.50 10.20
C ALA A 249 -3.82 15.41 9.00
N ALA A 250 -4.26 16.67 9.03
CA ALA A 250 -3.92 17.63 7.99
C ALA A 250 -2.44 18.03 8.02
N MET A 251 -1.83 18.18 9.21
CA MET A 251 -0.39 18.41 9.34
C MET A 251 0.43 17.26 8.76
N LEU A 252 0.03 16.02 9.07
CA LEU A 252 0.69 14.82 8.56
C LEU A 252 0.64 14.77 7.03
N LEU A 253 -0.53 15.02 6.44
CA LEU A 253 -0.68 15.09 4.99
C LEU A 253 0.10 16.28 4.39
N HIS A 254 0.12 17.43 5.08
CA HIS A 254 0.88 18.59 4.62
C HIS A 254 2.39 18.34 4.63
N ALA A 255 2.93 17.66 5.65
CA ALA A 255 4.33 17.21 5.66
C ALA A 255 4.65 16.31 4.46
N LYS A 256 3.73 15.42 4.08
CA LYS A 256 3.86 14.60 2.88
C LYS A 256 3.89 15.46 1.60
N VAL A 257 3.02 16.47 1.51
CA VAL A 257 2.98 17.41 0.37
C VAL A 257 4.28 18.22 0.28
N LEU A 258 4.81 18.73 1.39
CA LEU A 258 6.11 19.42 1.44
C LEU A 258 7.24 18.50 0.96
N SER A 259 7.23 17.23 1.39
CA SER A 259 8.19 16.22 0.94
C SER A 259 8.11 15.96 -0.56
N LEU A 260 6.89 15.89 -1.13
CA LEU A 260 6.66 15.76 -2.57
C LEU A 260 7.17 16.97 -3.36
N LYS A 261 7.11 18.17 -2.78
CA LYS A 261 7.64 19.41 -3.36
C LYS A 261 9.17 19.55 -3.21
N GLY A 262 9.83 18.61 -2.53
CA GLY A 262 11.27 18.68 -2.23
C GLY A 262 11.63 19.61 -1.06
N GLN A 263 10.64 20.13 -0.34
CA GLN A 263 10.83 20.99 0.84
C GLN A 263 11.05 20.13 2.10
N PHE A 264 12.12 19.32 2.09
CA PHE A 264 12.35 18.29 3.10
C PHE A 264 12.63 18.85 4.50
N HIS A 265 13.26 20.02 4.62
CA HIS A 265 13.53 20.64 5.92
C HIS A 265 12.26 21.13 6.60
N GLU A 266 11.38 21.79 5.85
CA GLU A 266 10.07 22.24 6.34
C GLU A 266 9.18 21.05 6.71
N ALA A 267 9.20 19.98 5.88
CA ALA A 267 8.50 18.75 6.19
C ALA A 267 9.01 18.10 7.49
N LEU A 268 10.35 18.04 7.67
CA LEU A 268 10.97 17.48 8.86
C LEU A 268 10.60 18.29 10.11
N GLU A 269 10.68 19.61 10.03
CA GLU A 269 10.32 20.50 11.14
C GLU A 269 8.86 20.34 11.55
N LEU A 270 7.94 20.29 10.57
CA LEU A 270 6.52 20.08 10.82
C LEU A 270 6.27 18.73 11.52
N LEU A 271 6.96 17.68 11.06
CA LEU A 271 6.87 16.35 11.66
C LEU A 271 7.36 16.37 13.11
N GLU A 272 8.59 16.84 13.35
CA GLU A 272 9.22 16.83 14.67
C GLU A 272 8.48 17.70 15.68
N LYS A 273 8.10 18.93 15.29
CA LYS A 273 7.57 19.92 16.23
C LYS A 273 6.06 19.85 16.42
N ARG A 274 5.31 19.39 15.42
CA ARG A 274 3.84 19.44 15.46
C ARG A 274 3.18 18.07 15.32
N VAL A 275 3.67 17.17 14.47
CA VAL A 275 3.00 15.87 14.25
C VAL A 275 3.36 14.84 15.33
N LEU A 276 4.65 14.56 15.52
CA LEU A 276 5.12 13.53 16.44
C LEU A 276 4.67 13.76 17.91
N PRO A 277 4.58 15.00 18.42
CA PRO A 277 4.09 15.25 19.79
C PRO A 277 2.63 14.84 20.04
N HIS A 278 1.81 14.67 18.99
CA HIS A 278 0.43 14.17 19.13
C HIS A 278 0.37 12.65 19.29
N LEU A 279 1.48 11.94 19.08
CA LEU A 279 1.51 10.49 19.11
C LEU A 279 1.65 10.00 20.55
N LYS A 280 0.84 9.01 20.89
CA LYS A 280 0.95 8.28 22.15
C LYS A 280 1.34 6.85 21.82
N ALA A 281 2.45 6.40 22.40
CA ALA A 281 2.84 5.00 22.32
C ALA A 281 1.70 4.14 22.93
N SER A 282 1.15 3.23 22.12
CA SER A 282 0.07 2.36 22.53
C SER A 282 0.14 1.06 21.74
N SER A 283 0.00 -0.06 22.44
CA SER A 283 -0.19 -1.37 21.80
C SER A 283 -1.59 -1.56 21.22
N ARG A 284 -2.53 -0.66 21.56
CA ARG A 284 -3.89 -0.63 21.03
C ARG A 284 -4.01 0.44 19.97
N ARG A 285 -4.59 0.07 18.83
CA ARG A 285 -4.95 1.01 17.76
C ARG A 285 -5.95 2.03 18.29
N ALA A 286 -5.71 3.31 18.04
CA ALA A 286 -6.67 4.36 18.34
C ALA A 286 -7.94 4.21 17.48
N PRO A 287 -9.12 4.64 17.95
CA PRO A 287 -10.30 4.74 17.11
C PRO A 287 -10.01 5.56 15.85
N THR A 288 -10.54 5.16 14.69
CA THR A 288 -10.25 5.75 13.36
C THR A 288 -10.28 7.27 13.31
N PHE A 289 -11.17 7.93 14.05
CA PHE A 289 -11.34 9.39 14.05
C PHE A 289 -10.48 10.13 15.08
N GLU A 290 -9.85 9.40 15.99
CA GLU A 290 -8.82 9.90 16.92
C GLU A 290 -7.41 9.55 16.43
N ASP A 291 -7.30 8.54 15.57
CA ASP A 291 -6.10 8.14 14.87
C ASP A 291 -5.70 9.19 13.84
N ILE A 292 -4.50 9.76 14.01
CA ILE A 292 -3.91 10.74 13.07
C ILE A 292 -3.77 10.18 11.64
N THR A 293 -3.67 8.85 11.51
CA THR A 293 -3.62 8.19 10.19
C THR A 293 -5.00 7.99 9.58
N LEU A 294 -6.07 8.41 10.26
CA LEU A 294 -7.45 8.23 9.82
C LEU A 294 -7.77 6.77 9.47
N GLY A 295 -7.32 5.83 10.30
CA GLY A 295 -7.54 4.41 10.07
C GLY A 295 -6.66 3.82 8.96
N GLY A 296 -5.44 4.35 8.76
CA GLY A 296 -4.53 3.93 7.70
C GLY A 296 -4.82 4.56 6.33
N ILE A 297 -5.67 5.58 6.29
CA ILE A 297 -5.81 6.44 5.11
C ILE A 297 -4.54 7.28 4.94
N LEU A 298 -3.93 7.83 5.99
CA LEU A 298 -2.64 8.49 5.83
C LEU A 298 -1.50 7.53 6.15
N ASP A 299 -0.31 7.90 5.69
CA ASP A 299 0.89 7.12 5.98
C ASP A 299 1.22 7.22 7.46
N SER A 300 1.89 6.21 7.98
CA SER A 300 2.40 6.23 9.34
C SER A 300 3.33 7.43 9.60
N PRO A 301 3.12 8.21 10.67
CA PRO A 301 3.91 9.42 10.94
C PRO A 301 5.42 9.15 11.04
N TYR A 302 5.81 8.12 11.80
CA TYR A 302 7.21 7.76 11.95
C TYR A 302 7.80 7.15 10.68
N ARG A 303 7.00 6.45 9.86
CA ARG A 303 7.46 5.96 8.56
C ARG A 303 7.70 7.11 7.59
N LEU A 304 6.79 8.10 7.53
CA LEU A 304 6.99 9.31 6.74
C LEU A 304 8.25 10.07 7.23
N TYR A 305 8.40 10.24 8.53
CA TYR A 305 9.58 10.85 9.15
C TYR A 305 10.88 10.11 8.80
N ALA A 306 10.87 8.77 8.86
CA ALA A 306 12.02 7.95 8.45
C ALA A 306 12.38 8.18 6.97
N VAL A 307 11.39 8.28 6.07
CA VAL A 307 11.66 8.51 4.65
C VAL A 307 12.16 9.92 4.37
N VAL A 308 11.63 10.94 5.05
CA VAL A 308 12.14 12.33 4.92
C VAL A 308 13.59 12.41 5.39
N GLN A 309 13.90 11.84 6.56
CA GLN A 309 15.27 11.74 7.04
C GLN A 309 16.16 10.95 6.08
N ALA A 310 15.70 9.82 5.55
CA ALA A 310 16.46 9.02 4.61
C ALA A 310 16.81 9.84 3.35
N THR A 311 15.86 10.61 2.85
CA THR A 311 16.03 11.47 1.68
C THR A 311 17.03 12.60 1.94
N LEU A 312 16.99 13.23 3.12
CA LEU A 312 17.98 14.22 3.53
C LEU A 312 19.38 13.60 3.71
N GLY A 313 19.47 12.39 4.28
CA GLY A 313 20.72 11.65 4.45
C GLY A 313 21.35 11.22 3.12
N GLU A 314 20.54 10.97 2.10
CA GLU A 314 21.00 10.75 0.73
C GLU A 314 21.46 12.06 0.07
N HIS A 315 20.62 13.10 0.11
CA HIS A 315 20.88 14.38 -0.55
C HIS A 315 22.11 15.11 0.01
N TYR A 316 22.35 15.02 1.32
CA TYR A 316 23.43 15.73 2.01
C TYR A 316 24.57 14.83 2.51
N ASP A 317 24.58 13.52 2.17
CA ASP A 317 25.55 12.52 2.67
C ASP A 317 25.76 12.56 4.20
N SER A 318 24.69 12.86 4.96
CA SER A 318 24.77 13.13 6.40
C SER A 318 24.46 11.89 7.22
N LYS A 319 25.45 11.43 8.01
CA LYS A 319 25.28 10.30 8.95
C LYS A 319 24.16 10.53 9.96
N LYS A 320 23.99 11.77 10.45
CA LYS A 320 22.93 12.14 11.40
C LYS A 320 21.54 11.75 10.88
N TYR A 321 21.23 12.10 9.64
CA TYR A 321 19.93 11.80 9.03
C TYR A 321 19.77 10.32 8.68
N ARG A 322 20.86 9.61 8.38
CA ARG A 322 20.82 8.15 8.18
C ARG A 322 20.48 7.42 9.48
N ASP A 323 21.19 7.75 10.56
CA ASP A 323 20.96 7.16 11.87
C ASP A 323 19.55 7.49 12.38
N GLY A 324 19.07 8.72 12.15
CA GLY A 324 17.73 9.10 12.55
C GLY A 324 16.62 8.46 11.71
N ALA A 325 16.84 8.16 10.42
CA ALA A 325 15.91 7.37 9.62
C ALA A 325 15.77 5.94 10.15
N ASP A 326 16.89 5.32 10.53
CA ASP A 326 16.93 3.96 11.10
C ASP A 326 16.20 3.90 12.44
N GLU A 327 16.44 4.88 13.31
CA GLU A 327 15.78 4.96 14.61
C GLU A 327 14.28 5.25 14.47
N ALA A 328 13.88 6.13 13.55
CA ALA A 328 12.48 6.41 13.26
C ALA A 328 11.73 5.15 12.78
N LEU A 329 12.34 4.35 11.90
CA LEU A 329 11.76 3.09 11.44
C LEU A 329 11.61 2.08 12.59
N LYS A 330 12.63 1.99 13.46
CA LYS A 330 12.59 1.13 14.65
C LYS A 330 11.47 1.56 15.61
N ILE A 331 11.32 2.86 15.89
CA ILE A 331 10.24 3.39 16.74
C ILE A 331 8.87 3.03 16.16
N ALA A 332 8.67 3.27 14.85
CA ALA A 332 7.43 2.89 14.17
C ALA A 332 7.09 1.41 14.34
N ALA A 333 8.08 0.53 14.14
CA ALA A 333 7.89 -0.92 14.20
C ALA A 333 7.68 -1.42 15.63
N VAL A 334 8.51 -0.99 16.60
CA VAL A 334 8.58 -1.61 17.93
C VAL A 334 7.65 -0.93 18.93
N GLU A 335 7.59 0.40 18.94
CA GLU A 335 6.80 1.15 19.93
C GLU A 335 5.35 1.34 19.49
N TYR A 336 5.14 1.59 18.19
CA TYR A 336 3.82 1.86 17.63
C TYR A 336 3.19 0.64 16.94
N ASN A 337 3.92 -0.48 16.82
CA ASN A 337 3.48 -1.71 16.14
C ASN A 337 2.88 -1.44 14.75
N ASP A 338 3.46 -0.48 14.02
CA ASP A 338 3.03 -0.19 12.66
C ASP A 338 3.33 -1.40 11.77
N ILE A 339 2.28 -1.95 11.15
CA ILE A 339 2.34 -3.21 10.41
C ILE A 339 3.34 -3.12 9.26
N GLN A 340 3.35 -2.02 8.51
CA GLN A 340 4.24 -1.84 7.37
C GLN A 340 5.69 -1.61 7.83
N ALA A 341 5.87 -0.83 8.90
CA ALA A 341 7.19 -0.64 9.50
C ALA A 341 7.75 -1.94 10.09
N LEU A 342 6.90 -2.81 10.67
CA LEU A 342 7.30 -4.13 11.16
C LEU A 342 7.87 -5.01 10.04
N VAL A 343 7.27 -5.01 8.85
CA VAL A 343 7.79 -5.74 7.68
C VAL A 343 9.13 -5.14 7.20
N GLU A 344 9.19 -3.82 7.10
CA GLU A 344 10.40 -3.09 6.67
C GLU A 344 11.57 -3.28 7.64
N TYR A 345 11.31 -3.13 8.94
CA TYR A 345 12.28 -3.34 10.01
C TYR A 345 12.64 -4.82 10.16
N GLY A 346 11.68 -5.73 10.02
CA GLY A 346 11.91 -7.17 10.02
C GLY A 346 12.95 -7.56 8.99
N GLY A 347 12.75 -7.20 7.72
CA GLY A 347 13.76 -7.56 6.71
C GLY A 347 15.09 -6.78 6.84
N LEU A 348 15.14 -5.64 7.54
CA LEU A 348 16.41 -5.05 7.98
C LEU A 348 17.14 -5.98 8.98
N MET A 349 16.41 -6.51 9.97
CA MET A 349 16.94 -7.48 10.92
C MET A 349 17.41 -8.75 10.21
N MET A 350 16.72 -9.17 9.14
CA MET A 350 17.15 -10.28 8.30
C MET A 350 18.50 -10.02 7.63
N ASN A 351 18.70 -8.83 7.04
CA ASN A 351 19.99 -8.43 6.47
C ASN A 351 21.12 -8.34 7.49
N GLN A 352 20.78 -7.96 8.72
CA GLN A 352 21.73 -7.92 9.85
C GLN A 352 21.93 -9.30 10.50
N ASN A 353 21.32 -10.36 9.95
CA ASN A 353 21.34 -11.71 10.49
C ASN A 353 20.88 -11.79 11.96
N LYS A 354 19.94 -10.92 12.34
CA LYS A 354 19.26 -10.88 13.64
C LYS A 354 17.94 -11.64 13.54
N LEU A 355 18.03 -12.95 13.31
CA LEU A 355 16.89 -13.81 12.96
C LEU A 355 15.76 -13.81 14.00
N GLY A 356 16.09 -13.73 15.29
CA GLY A 356 15.07 -13.67 16.36
C GLY A 356 14.20 -12.42 16.29
N LEU A 357 14.80 -11.27 15.97
CA LEU A 357 14.06 -10.01 15.79
C LEU A 357 13.28 -9.99 14.47
N TYR A 358 13.85 -10.58 13.40
CA TYR A 358 13.13 -10.78 12.14
C TYR A 358 11.84 -11.56 12.37
N GLU A 359 11.94 -12.73 13.02
CA GLU A 359 10.80 -13.60 13.28
C GLU A 359 9.76 -12.90 14.15
N GLU A 360 10.18 -12.18 15.20
CA GLU A 360 9.27 -11.41 16.05
C GLU A 360 8.51 -10.34 15.25
N CYS A 361 9.21 -9.57 14.42
CA CYS A 361 8.59 -8.52 13.62
C CYS A 361 7.60 -9.09 12.61
N MET A 362 8.01 -10.13 11.87
CA MET A 362 7.16 -10.79 10.88
C MET A 362 5.97 -11.48 11.54
N SER A 363 6.13 -12.10 12.71
CA SER A 363 5.02 -12.72 13.45
C SER A 363 3.98 -11.70 13.88
N LYS A 364 4.41 -10.51 14.36
CA LYS A 364 3.49 -9.42 14.72
C LYS A 364 2.74 -8.90 13.49
N ALA A 365 3.44 -8.64 12.38
CA ALA A 365 2.82 -8.16 11.15
C ALA A 365 1.86 -9.21 10.54
N ALA A 366 2.27 -10.48 10.50
CA ALA A 366 1.46 -11.57 10.00
C ALA A 366 0.20 -11.81 10.85
N SER A 367 0.32 -11.72 12.18
CA SER A 367 -0.83 -11.79 13.10
C SER A 367 -1.81 -10.63 12.93
N ALA A 368 -1.33 -9.49 12.41
CA ALA A 368 -2.18 -8.35 12.07
C ALA A 368 -2.83 -8.47 10.67
N GLY A 369 -2.64 -9.61 9.99
CA GLY A 369 -3.24 -9.91 8.68
C GLY A 369 -2.43 -9.45 7.48
N ASP A 370 -1.16 -9.06 7.64
CA ASP A 370 -0.31 -8.70 6.48
C ASP A 370 0.08 -9.96 5.69
N ALA A 371 -0.42 -10.04 4.46
CA ALA A 371 -0.26 -11.22 3.62
C ALA A 371 1.21 -11.51 3.25
N LYS A 372 2.01 -10.46 3.01
CA LYS A 372 3.44 -10.58 2.70
C LYS A 372 4.24 -11.05 3.91
N ALA A 373 3.94 -10.52 5.09
CA ALA A 373 4.54 -10.99 6.33
C ALA A 373 4.25 -12.48 6.56
N CYS A 374 3.01 -12.93 6.30
CA CYS A 374 2.66 -14.36 6.36
C CYS A 374 3.52 -15.18 5.38
N LEU A 375 3.66 -14.73 4.13
CA LEU A 375 4.48 -15.40 3.13
C LEU A 375 5.97 -15.45 3.52
N PHE A 376 6.55 -14.33 3.95
CA PHE A 376 7.96 -14.25 4.36
C PHE A 376 8.25 -15.08 5.60
N LEU A 377 7.32 -15.14 6.54
CA LEU A 377 7.41 -15.99 7.73
C LEU A 377 7.31 -17.47 7.36
N ALA A 378 6.40 -17.84 6.44
CA ALA A 378 6.29 -19.19 5.92
C ALA A 378 7.59 -19.63 5.21
N ASN A 379 8.13 -18.78 4.34
CA ASN A 379 9.40 -19.03 3.65
C ASN A 379 10.55 -19.18 4.65
N TYR A 380 10.60 -18.34 5.69
CA TYR A 380 11.60 -18.44 6.76
C TYR A 380 11.52 -19.79 7.48
N TYR A 381 10.33 -20.22 7.90
CA TYR A 381 10.15 -21.52 8.57
C TYR A 381 10.45 -22.70 7.65
N TYR A 382 10.07 -22.61 6.38
CA TYR A 382 10.42 -23.63 5.40
C TYR A 382 11.94 -23.74 5.22
N LEU A 383 12.65 -22.61 5.11
CA LEU A 383 14.11 -22.58 5.03
C LEU A 383 14.79 -23.06 6.32
N THR A 384 14.20 -22.83 7.49
CA THR A 384 14.66 -23.40 8.77
C THR A 384 14.50 -24.93 8.78
N TYR A 385 13.37 -25.46 8.30
CA TYR A 385 13.17 -26.89 8.13
C TYR A 385 14.23 -27.52 7.21
N LEU A 386 14.54 -26.85 6.09
CA LEU A 386 15.59 -27.26 5.15
C LEU A 386 17.02 -27.11 5.73
N GLY A 387 17.19 -26.55 6.92
CA GLY A 387 18.48 -26.36 7.55
C GLY A 387 19.30 -25.20 6.99
N VAL A 388 18.68 -24.30 6.21
CA VAL A 388 19.32 -23.07 5.73
C VAL A 388 19.46 -22.07 6.89
N TYR A 389 18.46 -21.99 7.76
CA TYR A 389 18.50 -21.21 9.00
C TYR A 389 18.56 -22.14 10.23
N PRO A 390 19.21 -21.71 11.33
CA PRO A 390 19.28 -22.49 12.56
C PRO A 390 17.91 -22.58 13.24
N THR A 391 17.63 -23.70 13.91
CA THR A 391 16.49 -23.83 14.83
C THR A 391 16.76 -23.09 16.14
N HIS A 392 15.71 -22.84 16.95
CA HIS A 392 15.92 -22.30 18.29
C HIS A 392 16.77 -23.26 19.14
N GLY A 393 17.96 -22.79 19.56
CA GLY A 393 18.91 -23.57 20.36
C GLY A 393 20.09 -24.14 19.57
N GLU A 394 20.05 -24.16 18.23
CA GLU A 394 21.20 -24.51 17.38
C GLU A 394 22.09 -23.26 17.18
N GLN A 395 23.40 -23.36 17.46
CA GLN A 395 24.35 -22.30 17.09
C GLN A 395 24.57 -22.26 15.57
N LYS A 396 24.93 -21.07 15.07
CA LYS A 396 25.05 -20.73 13.64
C LYS A 396 25.70 -21.86 12.82
N PRO A 397 25.17 -22.15 11.61
CA PRO A 397 25.82 -23.10 10.70
C PRO A 397 27.25 -22.64 10.40
N THR A 398 28.21 -23.56 10.55
CA THR A 398 29.60 -23.37 10.14
C THR A 398 29.65 -23.14 8.63
N LYS A 399 30.54 -22.24 8.18
CA LYS A 399 30.69 -21.74 6.79
C LYS A 399 30.92 -22.81 5.69
N ASN A 400 30.94 -24.09 6.03
CA ASN A 400 31.33 -25.19 5.13
C ASN A 400 30.16 -26.09 4.69
N ASN A 401 28.90 -25.71 4.94
CA ASN A 401 27.79 -26.48 4.38
C ASN A 401 27.59 -26.12 2.89
N PRO A 402 27.56 -27.11 1.97
CA PRO A 402 27.11 -26.88 0.61
C PRO A 402 25.68 -26.31 0.62
N ASP A 403 25.34 -25.52 -0.40
CA ASP A 403 24.03 -24.86 -0.53
C ASP A 403 22.90 -25.89 -0.30
N PRO A 404 22.15 -25.82 0.83
CA PRO A 404 21.15 -26.84 1.19
C PRO A 404 20.04 -26.96 0.15
N LEU A 405 19.84 -25.94 -0.68
CA LEU A 405 18.87 -25.90 -1.78
C LEU A 405 19.40 -26.53 -3.08
N ALA A 406 20.73 -26.64 -3.26
CA ALA A 406 21.34 -27.28 -4.43
C ALA A 406 21.49 -28.80 -4.27
N THR A 407 21.58 -29.28 -3.02
CA THR A 407 21.61 -30.71 -2.66
C THR A 407 20.32 -31.18 -1.99
N TRP A 408 19.23 -30.43 -2.15
CA TRP A 408 17.94 -30.81 -1.58
C TRP A 408 17.48 -32.13 -2.17
N LYS A 409 17.32 -33.13 -1.29
CA LYS A 409 16.49 -34.30 -1.54
C LYS A 409 15.21 -34.10 -0.74
N PRO A 410 14.03 -34.46 -1.28
CA PRO A 410 12.80 -34.44 -0.50
C PRO A 410 13.03 -35.25 0.78
N ILE A 411 13.07 -34.59 1.92
CA ILE A 411 12.94 -35.27 3.20
C ILE A 411 11.51 -35.78 3.17
N THR A 412 11.32 -37.10 3.08
CA THR A 412 10.00 -37.69 3.22
C THR A 412 9.46 -37.21 4.57
N PRO A 413 8.37 -36.40 4.61
CA PRO A 413 7.83 -35.96 5.88
C PRO A 413 7.57 -37.21 6.73
N THR A 414 8.20 -37.27 7.91
CA THR A 414 8.04 -38.40 8.83
C THR A 414 6.55 -38.62 9.07
N ARG A 415 6.18 -39.86 9.39
CA ARG A 415 4.79 -40.27 9.65
C ARG A 415 4.07 -39.38 10.69
N GLU A 416 4.83 -38.67 11.53
CA GLU A 416 4.36 -37.65 12.48
C GLU A 416 3.84 -36.36 11.83
N ALA A 417 4.47 -35.86 10.76
CA ALA A 417 4.00 -34.69 10.01
C ALA A 417 2.73 -34.99 9.17
N LYS A 418 2.51 -36.27 8.83
CA LYS A 418 1.27 -36.75 8.18
C LYS A 418 0.10 -36.90 9.16
N ALA A 419 0.36 -36.97 10.47
CA ALA A 419 -0.66 -37.27 11.48
C ALA A 419 -1.39 -36.03 12.05
N THR A 420 -0.96 -34.81 11.70
CA THR A 420 -1.54 -33.59 12.28
C THR A 420 -2.67 -33.05 11.40
N GLU A 421 -3.85 -33.67 11.51
CA GLU A 421 -5.10 -33.11 10.98
C GLU A 421 -5.40 -31.73 11.60
N LEU A 422 -6.17 -30.94 10.84
CA LEU A 422 -6.54 -29.54 11.08
C LEU A 422 -6.84 -29.26 12.55
N THR A 423 -5.83 -28.77 13.28
CA THR A 423 -6.02 -28.15 14.60
C THR A 423 -6.15 -26.66 14.39
N THR A 424 -7.11 -26.05 15.08
CA THR A 424 -7.50 -24.65 14.94
C THR A 424 -6.29 -23.73 15.04
N TRP A 425 -6.03 -22.96 13.98
CA TRP A 425 -4.86 -22.10 13.75
C TRP A 425 -4.40 -21.29 14.98
N GLY A 426 -5.34 -20.74 15.77
CA GLY A 426 -5.04 -19.96 16.97
C GLY A 426 -4.33 -20.73 18.09
N VAL A 427 -4.50 -22.05 18.17
CA VAL A 427 -3.89 -22.89 19.22
C VAL A 427 -2.42 -23.16 18.92
N ARG A 428 -2.05 -23.38 17.64
CA ARG A 428 -0.65 -23.64 17.26
C ARG A 428 0.23 -22.39 17.33
N TYR A 429 -0.28 -21.23 16.90
CA TYR A 429 0.42 -19.95 17.07
C TYR A 429 0.61 -19.61 18.55
N TYR A 430 -0.42 -19.79 19.37
CA TYR A 430 -0.31 -19.56 20.82
C TYR A 430 0.72 -20.51 21.46
N LEU A 431 0.75 -21.79 21.04
CA LEU A 431 1.73 -22.77 21.51
C LEU A 431 3.16 -22.47 21.03
N SER A 432 3.38 -21.96 19.81
CA SER A 432 4.72 -21.57 19.34
C SER A 432 5.25 -20.32 20.05
N VAL A 433 4.38 -19.34 20.31
CA VAL A 433 4.70 -18.16 21.14
C VAL A 433 5.03 -18.56 22.57
N LEU A 434 4.26 -19.48 23.17
CA LEU A 434 4.55 -20.03 24.50
C LEU A 434 5.86 -20.83 24.53
N LYS A 435 6.13 -21.67 23.52
CA LYS A 435 7.41 -22.42 23.40
C LYS A 435 8.61 -21.46 23.30
N LYS A 436 8.45 -20.32 22.61
CA LYS A 436 9.47 -19.25 22.52
C LYS A 436 9.73 -18.58 23.88
N MET A 437 8.70 -18.40 24.71
CA MET A 437 8.85 -17.88 26.08
C MET A 437 9.56 -18.87 27.03
N VAL A 438 9.46 -20.18 26.77
CA VAL A 438 10.06 -21.24 27.60
C VAL A 438 11.39 -21.76 27.01
N ASN A 439 11.87 -21.17 25.91
CA ASN A 439 13.12 -21.54 25.23
C ASN A 439 13.22 -23.05 24.90
N ILE A 440 12.08 -23.67 24.57
CA ILE A 440 12.02 -25.07 24.15
C ILE A 440 12.39 -25.13 22.66
N SER A 441 13.36 -25.96 22.30
CA SER A 441 13.75 -26.14 20.91
C SER A 441 12.62 -26.82 20.12
N THR A 442 12.04 -26.06 19.18
CA THR A 442 11.11 -26.57 18.17
C THR A 442 11.85 -27.59 17.29
N SER A 443 11.31 -28.79 17.13
CA SER A 443 11.94 -29.81 16.29
C SER A 443 11.88 -29.38 14.81
N ARG A 444 12.84 -29.82 13.97
CA ARG A 444 12.83 -29.46 12.54
C ARG A 444 11.50 -29.78 11.84
N PRO A 445 10.88 -30.96 12.03
CA PRO A 445 9.56 -31.26 11.46
C PRO A 445 8.45 -30.28 11.87
N GLU A 446 8.49 -29.70 13.07
CA GLU A 446 7.49 -28.71 13.50
C GLU A 446 7.57 -27.41 12.66
N TYR A 447 8.75 -27.03 12.17
CA TYR A 447 8.90 -25.89 11.26
C TYR A 447 8.25 -26.13 9.89
N TYR A 448 8.20 -27.37 9.40
CA TYR A 448 7.48 -27.71 8.18
C TYR A 448 5.97 -27.49 8.36
N THR A 449 5.43 -27.92 9.50
CA THR A 449 4.02 -27.70 9.85
C THR A 449 3.70 -26.20 10.00
N LEU A 450 4.58 -25.44 10.68
CA LEU A 450 4.43 -23.99 10.79
C LEU A 450 4.45 -23.29 9.43
N ALA A 451 5.38 -23.67 8.54
CA ALA A 451 5.45 -23.10 7.20
C ALA A 451 4.14 -23.33 6.43
N ARG A 452 3.58 -24.55 6.49
CA ARG A 452 2.31 -24.89 5.84
C ARG A 452 1.15 -24.03 6.35
N ASP A 453 1.03 -23.88 7.67
CA ASP A 453 -0.03 -23.10 8.30
C ASP A 453 0.06 -21.61 7.88
N TRP A 454 1.27 -21.05 7.80
CA TRP A 454 1.48 -19.67 7.35
C TRP A 454 1.30 -19.48 5.84
N TYR A 455 1.62 -20.45 4.99
CA TYR A 455 1.30 -20.37 3.55
C TYR A 455 -0.21 -20.39 3.32
N ALA A 456 -0.96 -21.24 4.03
CA ALA A 456 -2.41 -21.25 3.94
C ALA A 456 -3.00 -19.89 4.33
N LEU A 457 -2.51 -19.28 5.40
CA LEU A 457 -2.96 -17.96 5.83
C LEU A 457 -2.57 -16.85 4.84
N ALA A 458 -1.33 -16.87 4.32
CA ALA A 458 -0.89 -15.92 3.30
C ALA A 458 -1.78 -15.98 2.06
N TYR A 459 -2.20 -17.18 1.65
CA TYR A 459 -3.15 -17.37 0.56
C TYR A 459 -4.53 -16.79 0.88
N GLU A 460 -5.09 -17.05 2.08
CA GLU A 460 -6.38 -16.46 2.50
C GLU A 460 -6.33 -14.92 2.58
N HIS A 461 -5.16 -14.34 2.84
CA HIS A 461 -4.93 -12.90 2.82
C HIS A 461 -4.57 -12.34 1.44
N GLY A 462 -4.61 -13.15 0.38
CA GLY A 462 -4.50 -12.71 -1.02
C GLY A 462 -3.11 -12.80 -1.66
N GLU A 463 -2.13 -13.44 -1.02
CA GLU A 463 -0.81 -13.67 -1.64
C GLU A 463 -0.81 -14.95 -2.49
N GLY A 464 -0.99 -14.77 -3.81
CA GLY A 464 -1.07 -15.87 -4.78
C GLY A 464 0.18 -16.76 -4.82
N GLY A 465 1.35 -16.23 -4.49
CA GLY A 465 2.60 -17.00 -4.40
C GLY A 465 2.55 -18.11 -3.34
N ALA A 466 1.77 -17.93 -2.28
CA ALA A 466 1.60 -18.93 -1.22
C ALA A 466 0.81 -20.15 -1.68
N ALA A 467 -0.15 -19.99 -2.60
CA ALA A 467 -0.94 -21.09 -3.14
C ALA A 467 -0.07 -22.14 -3.84
N PHE A 468 0.98 -21.72 -4.56
CA PHE A 468 1.93 -22.64 -5.17
C PHE A 468 2.65 -23.48 -4.12
N MET A 469 3.14 -22.85 -3.05
CA MET A 469 3.84 -23.54 -1.96
C MET A 469 2.89 -24.46 -1.17
N SER A 470 1.65 -24.05 -0.91
CA SER A 470 0.63 -24.91 -0.29
C SER A 470 0.34 -26.15 -1.13
N ALA A 471 0.17 -25.99 -2.45
CA ALA A 471 -0.04 -27.11 -3.37
C ALA A 471 1.14 -28.08 -3.36
N LEU A 472 2.36 -27.56 -3.40
CA LEU A 472 3.59 -28.34 -3.34
C LEU A 472 3.67 -29.18 -2.05
N MET A 473 3.50 -28.54 -0.89
CA MET A 473 3.59 -29.20 0.41
C MET A 473 2.48 -30.23 0.61
N ASP A 474 1.26 -29.97 0.12
CA ASP A 474 0.17 -30.95 0.15
C ASP A 474 0.49 -32.16 -0.76
N ARG A 475 1.14 -31.95 -1.92
CA ARG A 475 1.61 -33.06 -2.77
C ARG A 475 2.68 -33.90 -2.07
N GLU A 476 3.66 -33.28 -1.42
CA GLU A 476 4.70 -33.98 -0.65
C GLU A 476 4.12 -34.83 0.50
N LEU A 477 2.99 -34.40 1.07
CA LEU A 477 2.25 -35.15 2.09
C LEU A 477 1.33 -36.24 1.51
N GLY A 478 1.12 -36.28 0.19
CA GLY A 478 0.17 -37.18 -0.48
C GLY A 478 -1.28 -36.70 -0.41
N LEU A 479 -1.53 -35.46 0.00
CA LEU A 479 -2.84 -34.81 0.09
C LEU A 479 -3.27 -34.22 -1.28
N LEU A 480 -3.29 -35.07 -2.31
CA LEU A 480 -3.46 -34.66 -3.71
C LEU A 480 -4.76 -33.91 -3.99
N HIS A 481 -5.84 -34.18 -3.25
CA HIS A 481 -7.12 -33.49 -3.44
C HIS A 481 -7.08 -32.04 -2.94
N ASN A 482 -6.54 -31.82 -1.73
CA ASN A 482 -6.40 -30.49 -1.14
C ASN A 482 -5.38 -29.65 -1.91
N GLY A 483 -4.24 -30.24 -2.28
CA GLY A 483 -3.21 -29.55 -3.05
C GLY A 483 -3.71 -29.10 -4.43
N ARG A 484 -4.63 -29.85 -5.05
CA ARG A 484 -5.21 -29.49 -6.35
C ARG A 484 -6.07 -28.22 -6.27
N VAL A 485 -6.76 -27.98 -5.16
CA VAL A 485 -7.53 -26.75 -4.93
C VAL A 485 -6.61 -25.53 -4.94
N TYR A 486 -5.49 -25.59 -4.21
CA TYR A 486 -4.48 -24.53 -4.23
C TYR A 486 -3.81 -24.37 -5.60
N LEU A 487 -3.55 -25.48 -6.31
CA LEU A 487 -2.92 -25.48 -7.63
C LEU A 487 -3.78 -24.85 -8.73
N GLU A 488 -5.10 -24.97 -8.64
CA GLU A 488 -6.03 -24.29 -9.53
C GLU A 488 -6.11 -22.79 -9.20
N LYS A 489 -6.08 -22.44 -7.90
CA LYS A 489 -6.13 -21.06 -7.42
C LYS A 489 -4.83 -20.27 -7.61
N SER A 490 -3.68 -20.94 -7.66
CA SER A 490 -2.36 -20.32 -7.93
C SER A 490 -2.21 -19.74 -9.34
N LYS A 491 -3.19 -19.97 -10.24
CA LYS A 491 -3.29 -19.33 -11.57
C LYS A 491 -3.33 -17.80 -11.52
N MET A 492 -3.64 -17.22 -10.35
CA MET A 492 -3.65 -15.77 -10.14
C MET A 492 -2.25 -15.15 -10.01
N GLN A 493 -1.17 -15.96 -10.02
CA GLN A 493 0.20 -15.47 -9.94
C GLN A 493 0.75 -15.08 -11.32
N HIS A 494 1.20 -13.83 -11.45
CA HIS A 494 1.70 -13.27 -12.72
C HIS A 494 3.23 -13.36 -12.91
N ASP A 495 3.95 -13.93 -11.95
CA ASP A 495 5.39 -14.13 -12.08
C ASP A 495 5.67 -15.28 -13.09
N PRO A 496 6.37 -15.01 -14.22
CA PRO A 496 6.66 -16.02 -15.24
C PRO A 496 7.40 -17.26 -14.71
N LEU A 497 8.24 -17.09 -13.68
CA LEU A 497 8.97 -18.19 -13.08
C LEU A 497 8.04 -19.12 -12.29
N PHE A 498 7.10 -18.55 -11.55
CA PHE A 498 6.04 -19.31 -10.86
C PHE A 498 5.10 -19.98 -11.86
N GLN A 499 4.73 -19.30 -12.95
CA GLN A 499 3.85 -19.87 -13.97
C GLN A 499 4.45 -21.11 -14.63
N LYS A 500 5.71 -21.04 -15.07
CA LYS A 500 6.40 -22.19 -15.65
C LYS A 500 6.47 -23.37 -14.68
N LYS A 501 6.86 -23.11 -13.42
CA LYS A 501 6.95 -24.15 -12.39
C LYS A 501 5.60 -24.73 -12.00
N MET A 502 4.56 -23.91 -12.02
CA MET A 502 3.19 -24.35 -11.81
C MET A 502 2.71 -25.26 -12.95
N GLU A 503 3.02 -24.94 -14.20
CA GLU A 503 2.71 -25.80 -15.35
C GLU A 503 3.45 -27.14 -15.28
N GLU A 504 4.74 -27.13 -14.92
CA GLU A 504 5.54 -28.34 -14.67
C GLU A 504 4.91 -29.19 -13.56
N LEU A 505 4.49 -28.57 -12.45
CA LEU A 505 3.85 -29.26 -11.32
C LEU A 505 2.48 -29.83 -11.70
N LYS A 506 1.70 -29.12 -12.53
CA LYS A 506 0.41 -29.60 -13.06
C LYS A 506 0.56 -30.80 -13.97
N ALA A 507 1.51 -30.73 -14.90
CA ALA A 507 1.78 -31.83 -15.85
C ALA A 507 2.16 -33.13 -15.14
N ASN A 508 2.84 -33.02 -14.00
CA ASN A 508 3.36 -34.16 -13.24
C ASN A 508 2.64 -34.37 -11.89
N TRP A 509 1.42 -33.85 -11.71
CA TRP A 509 0.74 -33.83 -10.41
C TRP A 509 0.57 -35.22 -9.79
N TYR A 510 0.20 -36.20 -10.63
CA TYR A 510 -0.04 -37.59 -10.23
C TYR A 510 1.17 -38.51 -10.43
N ASP A 511 2.29 -37.98 -10.95
CA ASP A 511 3.52 -38.77 -11.10
C ASP A 511 4.23 -38.86 -9.75
N SER A 512 4.34 -40.07 -9.20
CA SER A 512 5.02 -40.33 -7.94
C SER A 512 6.55 -40.26 -8.04
N ALA A 513 7.12 -40.36 -9.24
CA ALA A 513 8.55 -40.28 -9.49
C ALA A 513 9.04 -38.84 -9.71
N TYR A 514 8.12 -37.90 -9.98
CA TYR A 514 8.47 -36.51 -10.21
C TYR A 514 8.81 -35.76 -8.91
N GLU A 515 10.05 -35.32 -8.78
CA GLU A 515 10.52 -34.48 -7.67
C GLU A 515 10.45 -32.99 -8.05
N PRO A 516 9.56 -32.20 -7.41
CA PRO A 516 9.37 -30.81 -7.73
C PRO A 516 10.49 -29.96 -7.11
N SER A 517 11.18 -29.16 -7.92
CA SER A 517 12.26 -28.29 -7.44
C SER A 517 11.80 -26.86 -7.20
N VAL A 518 12.12 -26.31 -6.02
CA VAL A 518 11.87 -24.92 -5.66
C VAL A 518 13.16 -24.12 -5.73
N SER A 519 13.17 -23.03 -6.50
CA SER A 519 14.34 -22.16 -6.56
C SER A 519 14.34 -21.16 -5.40
N ARG A 520 15.52 -20.72 -4.94
CA ARG A 520 15.66 -19.68 -3.90
C ARG A 520 14.90 -18.39 -4.21
N LYS A 521 14.74 -18.06 -5.49
CA LYS A 521 13.98 -16.87 -5.94
C LYS A 521 12.48 -16.97 -5.63
N MET A 522 11.97 -18.18 -5.40
CA MET A 522 10.57 -18.43 -5.04
C MET A 522 10.33 -18.43 -3.53
N LEU A 523 11.40 -18.34 -2.72
CA LEU A 523 11.34 -18.30 -1.26
C LEU A 523 11.87 -16.95 -0.74
N PRO A 524 11.24 -15.81 -1.12
CA PRO A 524 11.66 -14.52 -0.61
C PRO A 524 11.41 -14.42 0.90
N VAL A 525 12.38 -13.85 1.61
CA VAL A 525 12.28 -13.56 3.05
C VAL A 525 12.33 -12.04 3.30
N GLN A 526 12.17 -11.24 2.24
CA GLN A 526 12.31 -9.79 2.23
C GLN A 526 11.50 -9.14 1.10
#